data_AF-A0A819QBY7-F1
#
_entry.id   AF-A0A819QBY7-F1
#
_cell.length_a   1.000
_cell.length_b   1.000
_cell.length_c   1.000
_cell.angle_alpha   90.00
_cell.angle_beta   90.00
_cell.angle_gamma   90.00
#
_symmetry.space_group_name_H-M   'P 1'
#
loop_
_entity.id
_entity.type
_entity.pdbx_description
1 polymer ?
#
loop_
_entity_poly.entity_id
_entity_poly.type
_entity_poly.pdbx_seq_one_letter_code
_entity_poly.pdbx_strand_id
1 'polypeptide(L)' 'MLLYRIDDTRSVDIRKHFDQTNQFLLSCKEKGEKVLVHCQIGISRSSSIVLVYLIKFHHENLVDACDHLLNRRYIAAPNF' A
#
# COMPACT_ATOMS: atom_id res chain seq x y z
N MET A 1 4.91 6.24 -13.54
CA MET A 1 4.47 6.98 -12.34
C MET A 1 2.95 6.84 -12.23
N LEU A 2 2.43 6.54 -11.04
CA LEU A 2 1.01 6.49 -10.74
C LEU A 2 0.72 7.49 -9.61
N LEU A 3 -0.31 8.34 -9.77
CA LEU A 3 -0.62 9.41 -8.82
C LEU A 3 -2.11 9.46 -8.53
N TYR A 4 -2.46 9.47 -7.24
CA TYR A 4 -3.83 9.71 -6.77
C TYR A 4 -3.87 10.89 -5.82
N ARG A 5 -4.82 11.80 -6.05
CA ARG A 5 -5.14 12.89 -5.14
C ARG A 5 -6.30 12.46 -4.25
N ILE A 6 -5.95 11.88 -3.10
CA ILE A 6 -6.91 11.34 -2.14
C ILE A 6 -6.64 11.95 -0.75
N ASP A 7 -7.69 12.40 -0.10
CA ASP A 7 -7.60 12.92 1.27
C ASP A 7 -7.46 11.78 2.28
N ASP A 8 -6.80 12.07 3.40
CA ASP A 8 -6.56 11.11 4.48
C ASP A 8 -7.70 11.14 5.49
N THR A 9 -8.92 10.82 5.03
CA THR A 9 -10.12 10.84 5.85
C THR A 9 -10.88 9.52 5.72
N ARG A 10 -11.65 9.17 6.77
CA ARG A 10 -12.52 7.98 6.76
C ARG A 10 -13.63 8.04 5.71
N SER A 11 -13.98 9.22 5.21
CA SER A 11 -14.99 9.40 4.17
C SER A 11 -14.48 9.03 2.76
N VAL A 12 -13.17 8.93 2.57
CA VAL A 12 -12.56 8.61 1.27
C VAL A 12 -12.34 7.11 1.16
N ASP A 13 -12.99 6.50 0.16
CA ASP A 13 -12.82 5.07 -0.13
C ASP A 13 -11.59 4.81 -0.99
N ILE A 14 -10.45 4.55 -0.34
CA ILE A 14 -9.18 4.21 -1.01
C ILE A 14 -9.22 2.84 -1.71
N ARG A 15 -10.14 1.94 -1.35
CA ARG A 15 -10.19 0.57 -1.88
C ARG A 15 -10.42 0.53 -3.38
N LYS A 16 -11.09 1.56 -3.91
CA LYS A 16 -11.33 1.77 -5.34
C LYS A 16 -10.04 1.85 -6.18
N HIS A 17 -8.90 2.11 -5.54
CA HIS A 17 -7.60 2.23 -6.20
C HIS A 17 -6.72 0.97 -6.07
N PHE A 18 -7.12 0.00 -5.24
CA PHE A 18 -6.27 -1.15 -4.91
C PHE A 18 -5.87 -1.97 -6.12
N ASP A 19 -6.81 -2.31 -7.00
CA ASP A 19 -6.51 -3.12 -8.20
C ASP A 19 -5.50 -2.43 -9.10
N GLN A 20 -5.70 -1.13 -9.38
CA GLN A 20 -4.80 -0.37 -10.24
C GLN A 20 -3.42 -0.16 -9.59
N THR A 21 -3.34 0.09 -8.28
CA THR A 21 -2.05 0.17 -7.58
C THR A 21 -1.33 -1.16 -7.56
N ASN A 22 -2.06 -2.25 -7.35
CA ASN A 22 -1.52 -3.61 -7.33
C ASN A 22 -0.94 -3.99 -8.67
N GLN A 23 -1.68 -3.74 -9.75
CA GLN A 23 -1.21 -4.01 -11.11
C GLN A 23 0.03 -3.17 -11.46
N PHE A 24 0.06 -1.90 -11.07
CA PHE A 24 1.24 -1.05 -11.26
C PHE A 24 2.47 -1.61 -10.54
N LEU A 25 2.34 -1.93 -9.25
CA LEU A 25 3.44 -2.47 -8.44
C LEU A 25 3.94 -3.81 -8.96
N LEU A 26 3.02 -4.71 -9.35
CA LEU A 26 3.38 -6.00 -9.94
C LEU A 26 4.17 -5.81 -11.24
N SER A 27 3.69 -4.93 -12.14
CA SER A 27 4.37 -4.67 -13.41
C SER A 27 5.78 -4.10 -13.25
N CYS A 28 6.01 -3.26 -12.23
CA CYS A 28 7.33 -2.77 -11.90
C CYS A 28 8.22 -3.88 -11.34
N LYS A 29 7.67 -4.74 -10.46
CA LYS A 29 8.40 -5.90 -9.92
C LYS A 29 8.84 -6.85 -11.02
N GLU A 30 7.97 -7.16 -11.99
CA GLU A 30 8.27 -8.03 -13.14
C GLU A 30 9.38 -7.46 -14.04
N LYS A 31 9.49 -6.13 -14.11
CA LYS A 31 10.56 -5.43 -14.83
C LYS A 31 11.86 -5.30 -14.02
N GLY A 32 11.89 -5.75 -12.77
CA GLY A 32 13.03 -5.56 -11.86
C GLY A 32 13.22 -4.12 -11.40
N GLU A 33 12.18 -3.27 -11.49
CA GLU A 33 12.24 -1.87 -11.08
C GLU A 33 12.04 -1.70 -9.57
N LYS A 34 12.55 -0.59 -9.04
CA LYS A 34 12.29 -0.17 -7.65
C LYS A 34 11.20 0.89 -7.64
N VAL A 35 10.22 0.75 -6.75
CA VAL A 35 9.10 1.67 -6.61
C VAL A 35 9.10 2.33 -5.24
N LEU A 36 8.93 3.65 -5.21
CA LEU A 36 8.62 4.41 -4.00
C LEU A 36 7.09 4.57 -3.89
N VAL A 37 6.49 3.97 -2.86
CA VAL A 37 5.08 4.21 -2.49
C VAL A 37 5.06 5.22 -1.35
N HIS A 38 4.52 6.41 -1.58
CA HIS A 38 4.48 7.46 -0.56
C HIS A 38 3.12 8.17 -0.51
N CYS A 39 2.83 8.77 0.63
CA CYS A 39 1.79 9.78 0.81
C CYS A 39 2.41 10.95 1.57
N GLN A 40 1.62 11.80 2.23
CA GLN A 40 2.15 12.97 2.93
C GLN A 40 3.02 12.61 4.13
N ILE A 41 2.52 11.79 5.06
CA ILE A 41 3.24 11.41 6.30
C ILE A 41 3.74 9.95 6.25
N GLY A 42 3.23 9.15 5.31
CA GLY A 42 3.57 7.74 5.22
C GLY A 42 2.98 6.88 6.33
N ILE A 43 1.86 7.30 6.94
CA ILE A 43 1.19 6.58 8.05
C ILE A 43 0.01 5.76 7.53
N SER A 44 -0.87 6.36 6.73
CA SER A 44 -2.18 5.79 6.37
C SER A 44 -2.25 5.37 4.89
N ARG A 45 -2.49 6.29 3.95
CA ARG A 45 -2.77 5.94 2.53
C ARG A 45 -1.72 5.04 1.88
N SER A 46 -0.44 5.43 1.96
CA SER A 46 0.64 4.64 1.34
C SER A 46 0.85 3.30 2.04
N SER A 47 0.61 3.22 3.35
CA SER A 47 0.78 1.99 4.11
C SER A 47 -0.36 1.01 3.80
N SER A 48 -1.60 1.49 3.61
CA SER A 48 -2.73 0.70 3.11
C SER A 48 -2.45 0.08 1.74
N ILE A 49 -1.84 0.83 0.81
CA ILE A 49 -1.45 0.29 -0.51
C ILE A 49 -0.40 -0.81 -0.39
N VAL A 50 0.64 -0.61 0.44
CA VAL A 50 1.67 -1.64 0.66
C VAL A 50 1.06 -2.89 1.32
N LEU A 51 0.20 -2.71 2.32
CA LEU A 51 -0.45 -3.82 3.02
C LEU A 51 -1.25 -4.70 2.06
N VAL A 52 -2.09 -4.09 1.22
CA VAL A 52 -2.91 -4.81 0.24
C VAL A 52 -2.05 -5.51 -0.81
N TYR A 53 -0.93 -4.92 -1.21
CA TYR A 53 0.02 -5.55 -2.11
C TYR A 53 0.66 -6.81 -1.51
N LEU A 54 1.08 -6.75 -0.24
CA LEU A 54 1.61 -7.91 0.49
C LEU A 54 0.58 -9.04 0.54
N ILE A 55 -0.65 -8.72 0.93
CA ILE A 55 -1.73 -9.71 0.98
C ILE A 55 -1.98 -10.35 -0.39
N LYS A 56 -2.00 -9.53 -1.46
CA LYS A 56 -2.39 -10.00 -2.79
C LYS A 56 -1.30 -10.80 -3.51
N PHE A 57 -0.03 -10.40 -3.39
CA PHE A 57 1.06 -10.95 -4.21
C PHE A 57 2.22 -11.56 -3.43
N HIS A 58 2.28 -11.35 -2.11
CA HIS A 58 3.19 -12.09 -1.23
C HIS A 58 2.49 -13.25 -0.51
N HIS A 59 1.19 -13.44 -0.74
CA HIS A 59 0.38 -14.49 -0.13
C HIS A 59 0.41 -14.47 1.42
N GLU A 60 0.69 -13.30 2.00
CA GLU A 60 0.63 -13.08 3.43
C GLU A 60 -0.85 -12.94 3.84
N ASN A 61 -1.22 -13.51 4.99
CA ASN A 61 -2.52 -13.18 5.57
C ASN A 61 -2.47 -11.76 6.16
N LEU A 62 -3.63 -11.22 6.57
CA LEU A 62 -3.71 -9.84 7.08
C LEU A 62 -2.79 -9.61 8.30
N VAL A 63 -2.66 -10.59 9.19
CA VAL A 63 -1.84 -10.47 10.41
C VAL A 63 -0.36 -10.40 10.04
N ASP A 64 0.10 -11.35 9.22
CA ASP A 64 1.50 -11.41 8.79
C ASP A 64 1.89 -10.16 7.98
N ALA A 65 1.00 -9.67 7.12
CA ALA A 65 1.23 -8.47 6.33
C ALA A 65 1.28 -7.20 7.19
N CYS A 66 0.46 -7.12 8.23
CA CYS A 66 0.53 -6.03 9.21
C CYS A 66 1.86 -6.09 9.98
N ASP A 67 2.27 -7.26 10.45
CA ASP A 67 3.53 -7.44 11.17
C ASP A 67 4.72 -7.10 10.28
N HIS A 68 4.73 -7.55 9.03
CA HIS A 68 5.75 -7.20 8.03
C HIS A 68 5.85 -5.67 7.89
N LEU A 69 4.72 -4.99 7.67
CA LEU A 69 4.66 -3.56 7.51
C LEU A 69 5.17 -2.81 8.76
N LEU A 70 4.71 -3.19 9.94
CA LEU A 70 5.06 -2.55 11.22
C LEU A 70 6.53 -2.78 11.59
N ASN A 71 7.08 -3.96 11.30
CA ASN A 71 8.50 -4.26 11.50
C ASN A 71 9.43 -3.39 10.65
N ARG A 72 8.95 -2.90 9.49
CA ARG A 72 9.70 -1.97 8.62
C ARG A 72 9.41 -0.50 8.93
N ARG A 73 8.19 -0.19 9.39
CA ARG A 73 7.74 1.17 9.69
C ARG A 73 6.71 1.15 10.82
N TYR A 74 7.20 1.20 12.05
CA TYR A 74 6.38 1.09 13.28
C TYR A 74 5.30 2.17 13.45
N ILE A 75 5.43 3.31 12.74
CA ILE A 75 4.41 4.38 12.75
C ILE A 75 3.28 4.15 11.74
N ALA A 76 3.33 3.09 10.94
CA ALA A 76 2.27 2.80 9.99
C ALA A 76 0.96 2.51 10.74
N ALA A 77 -0.10 3.20 10.33
CA ALA A 77 -1.46 3.00 10.81
C ALA A 77 -2.40 3.11 9.59
N PRO A 78 -2.57 2.01 8.83
CA PRO A 78 -3.46 1.98 7.68
C PRO A 78 -4.86 2.42 8.08
N ASN A 79 -5.45 3.37 7.34
CA ASN A 79 -6.85 3.73 7.54
C ASN A 79 -7.74 2.63 6.94
N PHE A 80 -8.67 2.13 7.74
CA PHE A 80 -9.72 1.20 7.35
C PHE A 80 -11.07 1.93 7.28
#